data_AF-A0A3M3BA17-F1
#
_entry.id   AF-A0A3M3BA17-F1
#
_cell.length_a   1.000
_cell.length_b   1.000
_cell.length_c   1.000
_cell.angle_alpha   90.00
_cell.angle_beta   90.00
_cell.angle_gamma   90.00
#
_symmetry.space_group_name_H-M   'P 1'
#
loop_
_entity.id
_entity.type
_entity.pdbx_description
1 polymer ?
#
loop_
_entity_poly.entity_id
_entity_poly.type
_entity_poly.pdbx_seq_one_letter_code
_entity_poly.pdbx_strand_id
1 'polypeptide(L)'
;SGELASQFKTGSAQRDSERRLPHAELDIYSQSGLWGISVPKAFGGAGVSNVTLAKVIQLISEADGSLGQIPQNHFYALEVLRVNGSPQ
;
A
#
# COMPACT_ATOMS: atom_id res chain seq x y z
N SER A 1 2.94 6.57 7.75
CA SER A 1 3.62 6.07 6.54
C SER A 1 5.13 6.27 6.59
N GLY A 2 5.66 7.43 7.02
CA GLY A 2 7.12 7.65 7.09
C GLY A 2 7.88 6.65 7.97
N GLU A 3 7.34 6.29 9.13
CA GLU A 3 7.93 5.26 10.00
C GLU A 3 7.94 3.87 9.34
N LEU A 4 6.83 3.46 8.72
CA LEU A 4 6.74 2.22 7.94
C LEU A 4 7.74 2.19 6.78
N ALA A 5 7.87 3.30 6.04
CA ALA A 5 8.86 3.41 4.97
C ALA A 5 10.29 3.24 5.51
N SER A 6 10.60 3.82 6.67
CA SER A 6 11.91 3.60 7.31
C SER A 6 12.13 2.14 7.71
N GLN A 7 11.10 1.44 8.19
CA GLN A 7 11.19 0.03 8.53
C GLN A 7 11.39 -0.83 7.27
N PHE A 8 10.62 -0.61 6.21
CA PHE A 8 10.70 -1.39 4.97
C PHE A 8 12.02 -1.20 4.21
N LYS A 9 12.60 0.00 4.30
CA LYS A 9 13.92 0.30 3.71
C LYS A 9 15.02 -0.58 4.28
N THR A 10 14.91 -0.97 5.55
CA THR A 10 15.88 -1.86 6.18
C THR A 10 15.76 -3.26 5.57
N GLY A 11 16.85 -3.74 4.96
CA GLY A 11 16.93 -5.07 4.37
C GLY A 11 16.29 -5.22 2.98
N SER A 12 15.71 -4.16 2.39
CA SER A 12 15.07 -4.24 1.06
C SER A 12 16.05 -4.61 -0.04
N ALA A 13 17.22 -3.97 -0.10
CA ALA A 13 18.26 -4.29 -1.09
C ALA A 13 18.75 -5.75 -0.98
N GLN A 14 18.89 -6.27 0.24
CA GLN A 14 19.29 -7.66 0.43
C GLN A 14 18.19 -8.62 -0.01
N ARG A 15 16.93 -8.37 0.39
CA ARG A 15 15.76 -9.15 -0.06
C ARG A 15 15.69 -9.23 -1.57
N ASP A 16 15.82 -8.10 -2.24
CA ASP A 16 15.78 -7.99 -3.70
C ASP A 16 16.91 -8.81 -4.34
N SER A 17 18.15 -8.62 -3.88
CA SER A 17 19.32 -9.34 -4.41
C SER A 17 19.23 -10.87 -4.25
N GLU A 18 18.60 -11.33 -3.17
CA GLU A 18 18.42 -12.75 -2.86
C GLU A 18 17.10 -13.31 -3.41
N ARG A 19 16.27 -12.47 -4.07
CA ARG A 19 14.91 -12.80 -4.54
C ARG A 19 14.02 -13.36 -3.43
N ARG A 20 14.19 -12.86 -2.21
CA ARG A 20 13.38 -13.23 -1.05
C ARG A 20 12.05 -12.49 -1.09
N LEU A 21 10.95 -13.24 -0.97
CA LEU A 21 9.61 -12.64 -0.88
C LEU A 21 9.44 -11.87 0.44
N PRO A 22 8.82 -10.68 0.42
CA PRO A 22 8.73 -9.79 1.59
C PRO A 22 7.55 -10.15 2.51
N HIS A 23 7.46 -11.41 2.96
CA HIS A 23 6.32 -11.87 3.76
C HIS A 23 6.17 -11.12 5.08
N ALA A 24 7.26 -10.95 5.83
CA ALA A 24 7.23 -10.25 7.11
C ALA A 24 6.83 -8.78 6.93
N GLU A 25 7.30 -8.14 5.86
CA GLU A 25 6.97 -6.75 5.56
C GLU A 25 5.52 -6.60 5.09
N LEU A 26 4.98 -7.59 4.37
CA LEU A 26 3.57 -7.64 4.00
C LEU A 26 2.65 -7.81 5.22
N ASP A 27 3.06 -8.56 6.24
CA ASP A 27 2.30 -8.68 7.48
C ASP A 27 2.21 -7.32 8.20
N ILE A 28 3.32 -6.59 8.27
CA ILE A 28 3.37 -5.23 8.82
C ILE A 28 2.51 -4.28 7.98
N TYR A 29 2.62 -4.33 6.65
CA TYR A 29 1.78 -3.55 5.75
C TYR A 29 0.30 -3.84 5.99
N SER A 30 -0.06 -5.10 6.20
CA SER A 30 -1.45 -5.51 6.43
C SER A 30 -2.03 -4.97 7.74
N GLN A 31 -1.20 -4.87 8.78
CA GLN A 31 -1.59 -4.29 10.08
C GLN A 31 -1.64 -2.76 10.07
N SER A 32 -1.05 -2.11 9.06
CA SER A 32 -0.98 -0.64 8.98
C SER A 32 -2.29 0.05 8.56
N GLY A 33 -3.26 -0.72 8.05
CA GLY A 33 -4.49 -0.19 7.46
C GLY A 33 -4.32 0.42 6.05
N LEU A 34 -3.13 0.37 5.46
CA LEU A 34 -2.84 0.97 4.16
C LEU A 34 -3.63 0.35 3.00
N TRP A 35 -4.04 -0.92 3.10
CA TRP A 35 -4.95 -1.56 2.13
C TRP A 35 -6.29 -0.82 1.99
N GLY A 36 -6.80 -0.22 3.07
CA GLY A 36 -8.07 0.50 3.10
C GLY A 36 -7.95 2.02 2.96
N ILE A 37 -6.77 2.54 2.58
CA ILE A 37 -6.50 3.97 2.71
C ILE A 37 -7.40 4.84 1.80
N SER A 38 -7.74 4.34 0.61
CA SER A 38 -8.66 5.02 -0.34
C SER A 38 -10.13 4.68 -0.12
N VAL A 39 -10.43 3.66 0.69
CA VAL A 39 -11.80 3.24 0.97
C VAL A 39 -12.51 4.33 1.78
N PRO A 40 -13.73 4.76 1.41
CA PRO A 40 -14.47 5.78 2.15
C PRO A 40 -14.66 5.44 3.64
N LYS A 41 -14.68 6.48 4.49
CA LYS A 41 -14.86 6.33 5.95
C LYS A 41 -16.16 5.62 6.33
N ALA A 42 -17.24 5.82 5.55
CA ALA A 42 -18.52 5.14 5.75
C ALA A 42 -18.42 3.60 5.64
N PHE A 43 -17.38 3.10 4.99
CA PHE A 43 -17.09 1.67 4.84
C PHE A 43 -15.90 1.21 5.69
N GLY A 44 -15.49 2.01 6.69
CA GLY A 44 -14.41 1.68 7.62
C GLY A 44 -12.99 1.97 7.13
N GLY A 45 -12.82 2.61 5.97
CA GLY A 45 -11.52 3.02 5.45
C GLY A 45 -11.06 4.41 5.90
N ALA A 46 -9.88 4.84 5.45
CA ALA A 46 -9.35 6.17 5.79
C ALA A 46 -9.95 7.29 4.92
N GLY A 47 -10.41 6.96 3.71
CA GLY A 47 -11.04 7.88 2.76
C GLY A 47 -10.13 9.05 2.35
N VAL A 48 -8.84 8.81 2.17
CA VAL A 48 -7.90 9.88 1.83
C VAL A 48 -8.04 10.32 0.37
N SER A 49 -7.55 11.52 0.06
CA SER A 49 -7.50 12.02 -1.32
C SER A 49 -6.53 11.20 -2.19
N ASN A 50 -6.74 11.22 -3.52
CA ASN A 50 -5.80 10.61 -4.47
C ASN A 50 -4.38 11.21 -4.38
N VAL A 51 -4.27 12.50 -4.04
CA VAL A 51 -2.97 13.15 -3.80
C VAL A 51 -2.26 12.53 -2.59
N THR A 52 -3.02 12.25 -1.52
CA THR A 52 -2.48 11.59 -0.33
C THR A 52 -2.10 10.14 -0.62
N LEU A 53 -2.95 9.40 -1.34
CA LEU A 53 -2.66 8.04 -1.78
C LEU A 53 -1.34 8.00 -2.59
N ALA A 54 -1.21 8.86 -3.60
CA ALA A 54 -0.01 8.93 -4.44
C ALA A 54 1.26 9.18 -3.60
N LYS A 55 1.21 10.10 -2.64
CA LYS A 55 2.34 10.36 -1.71
C LYS A 55 2.70 9.16 -0.85
N VAL A 56 1.70 8.41 -0.37
CA VAL A 56 1.94 7.20 0.41
C VAL A 56 2.59 6.12 -0.44
N ILE A 57 2.07 5.87 -1.66
CA ILE A 57 2.65 4.90 -2.58
C ILE A 57 4.08 5.27 -2.96
N GLN A 58 4.34 6.56 -3.23
CA GLN A 58 5.70 7.05 -3.47
C GLN A 58 6.62 6.69 -2.29
N LEU A 59 6.25 7.04 -1.05
CA LEU A 59 7.08 6.76 0.14
C LEU A 59 7.36 5.26 0.34
N ILE A 60 6.37 4.40 0.10
CA ILE A 60 6.56 2.95 0.22
C ILE A 60 7.45 2.43 -0.92
N SER A 61 7.26 2.92 -2.15
CA SER A 61 8.04 2.50 -3.31
C SER A 61 9.51 2.93 -3.22
N GLU A 62 9.77 4.11 -2.64
CA GLU A 62 11.13 4.59 -2.35
C GLU A 62 11.83 3.75 -1.27
N ALA A 63 11.08 3.15 -0.35
CA ALA A 63 11.61 2.27 0.69
C ALA A 63 11.86 0.85 0.18
N ASP A 64 10.90 0.28 -0.55
CA ASP A 64 10.94 -1.06 -1.08
C ASP A 64 10.11 -1.15 -2.37
N GLY A 65 10.78 -1.36 -3.50
CA GLY A 65 10.14 -1.42 -4.81
C GLY A 65 9.13 -2.57 -4.94
N SER A 66 9.35 -3.69 -4.26
CA SER A 66 8.40 -4.81 -4.26
C SER A 66 7.12 -4.44 -3.52
N LEU A 67 7.23 -3.79 -2.35
CA LEU A 67 6.06 -3.32 -1.59
C LEU A 67 5.33 -2.16 -2.25
N GLY A 68 6.00 -1.38 -3.11
CA GLY A 68 5.35 -0.39 -3.97
C GLY A 68 4.48 -1.02 -5.07
N GLN A 69 4.93 -2.17 -5.61
CA GLN A 69 4.25 -2.87 -6.71
C GLN A 69 3.11 -3.78 -6.24
N ILE A 70 3.30 -4.55 -5.16
CA ILE A 70 2.34 -5.56 -4.71
C ILE A 70 0.91 -5.00 -4.53
N PRO A 71 0.69 -3.82 -3.90
CA PRO A 71 -0.65 -3.27 -3.70
C PRO A 71 -1.27 -2.62 -4.95
N GLN A 72 -0.54 -2.50 -6.07
CA GLN A 72 -1.00 -1.75 -7.24
C GLN A 72 -2.31 -2.31 -7.82
N ASN A 73 -2.40 -3.63 -7.99
CA ASN A 73 -3.61 -4.29 -8.50
C ASN A 73 -4.81 -4.11 -7.56
N HIS A 74 -4.57 -4.06 -6.24
CA HIS A 74 -5.61 -3.81 -5.25
C HIS A 74 -6.19 -2.40 -5.39
N PHE A 75 -5.35 -1.38 -5.49
CA PHE A 75 -5.84 0.00 -5.68
C PHE A 75 -6.54 0.20 -7.01
N TYR A 76 -6.08 -0.47 -8.07
CA TYR A 76 -6.80 -0.50 -9.33
C TYR A 76 -8.20 -1.09 -9.17
N ALA A 77 -8.34 -2.23 -8.51
CA ALA A 77 -9.63 -2.86 -8.27
C ALA A 77 -10.58 -1.97 -7.44
N LEU A 78 -10.06 -1.31 -6.39
CA LEU A 78 -10.84 -0.36 -5.60
C LEU A 78 -11.33 0.84 -6.43
N GLU A 79 -10.51 1.34 -7.36
CA GLU A 79 -10.89 2.43 -8.25
C GLU A 79 -11.97 1.99 -9.25
N VAL A 80 -11.87 0.78 -9.81
CA VAL A 80 -12.90 0.19 -10.66
C VAL A 80 -14.24 0.12 -9.93
N LEU A 81 -14.24 -0.34 -8.66
CA LEU A 81 -15.44 -0.36 -7.82
C LEU A 81 -15.95 1.04 -7.50
N ARG A 82 -15.07 2.00 -7.22
CA ARG A 82 -15.46 3.38 -6.93
C ARG A 82 -16.17 4.05 -8.11
N VAL A 83 -15.72 3.76 -9.33
CA VAL A 83 -16.25 4.38 -10.56
C VAL A 83 -17.50 3.68 -11.07
N ASN A 84 -17.54 2.34 -11.00
CA ASN A 84 -18.60 1.54 -11.63
C ASN A 84 -19.57 0.89 -10.62
N GLY A 85 -19.26 0.94 -9.33
CA GLY A 85 -20.06 0.31 -8.29
C GLY A 85 -21.39 1.02 -8.06
N SER A 86 -22.39 0.25 -7.67
CA SER A 86 -23.66 0.76 -7.17
C SER A 86 -23.68 0.71 -5.63
N PRO A 87 -24.60 1.42 -4.96
CA PRO A 87 -24.62 1.50 -3.48
C PRO A 87 -24.93 0.21 -2.71
N GLN A 88 -25.11 -0.93 -3.39
CA GLN A 88 -25.58 -2.21 -2.83
C GLN A 88 -24.43 -3.21 -2.69
#